data_AF-A0A7C7YVT8-F1
#
_entry.id   AF-A0A7C7YVT8-F1
#
_cell.length_a   1.000
_cell.length_b   1.000
_cell.length_c   1.000
_cell.angle_alpha   90.00
_cell.angle_beta   90.00
_cell.angle_gamma   90.00
#
_symmetry.space_group_name_H-M   'P 1'
#
loop_
_entity.id
_entity.type
_entity.pdbx_description
1 polymer ?
#
loop_
_entity_poly.entity_id
_entity_poly.type
_entity_poly.pdbx_seq_one_letter_code
_entity_poly.pdbx_strand_id
1 'polypeptide(L)' 'MQSENLDLLAQTRRHLAFLDRALLNLMEERSRLLSALDQTLDTNLDDLLMRANGDFDPEALGAVFEAISAGCHGQRRSAR' A
#
# COMPACT_ATOMS: atom_id res chain seq x y z
N MET A 1 -4.17 -24.92 25.29
CA MET A 1 -4.99 -23.69 25.28
C MET A 1 -4.20 -22.40 25.45
N GLN A 2 -3.52 -22.10 26.57
CA GLN A 2 -2.77 -20.82 26.70
C GLN A 2 -1.53 -20.73 25.77
N SER A 3 -0.81 -21.83 25.57
CA SER A 3 0.34 -21.91 24.65
C SER A 3 -0.05 -21.75 23.18
N GLU A 4 -1.11 -22.44 22.74
CA GLU A 4 -1.62 -22.37 21.35
C GLU A 4 -2.07 -20.95 20.96
N ASN A 5 -2.58 -20.17 21.91
CA ASN A 5 -3.00 -18.79 21.68
C ASN A 5 -1.79 -17.85 21.48
N LEU A 6 -0.70 -18.07 22.22
CA LEU A 6 0.55 -17.32 22.05
C LEU A 6 1.21 -17.62 20.71
N ASP A 7 1.18 -18.88 20.27
CA ASP A 7 1.75 -19.29 18.98
C ASP A 7 0.98 -18.69 17.80
N LEU A 8 -0.37 -18.67 17.88
CA LEU A 8 -1.22 -18.02 16.89
C LEU A 8 -0.94 -16.52 16.80
N LEU A 9 -0.86 -15.82 17.94
CA LEU A 9 -0.55 -14.38 17.97
C LEU A 9 0.83 -14.08 17.37
N ALA A 10 1.83 -14.91 17.68
CA ALA A 10 3.16 -14.77 17.10
C ALA A 10 3.16 -15.01 15.58
N GLN A 11 2.38 -15.97 15.09
CA GLN A 11 2.20 -16.22 13.66
C GLN A 11 1.50 -15.04 12.97
N THR A 12 0.40 -14.53 13.51
CA THR A 12 -0.32 -13.38 12.97
C THR A 12 0.59 -12.15 12.88
N ARG A 13 1.41 -11.88 13.90
CA ARG A 13 2.37 -10.76 13.88
C ARG A 13 3.40 -10.90 12.75
N ARG A 14 3.94 -12.10 12.55
CA ARG A 14 4.87 -12.35 11.43
C ARG A 14 4.19 -12.16 10.08
N HIS A 15 2.94 -12.59 9.97
CA HIS A 15 2.16 -12.42 8.76
C HIS A 15 1.90 -10.94 8.46
N LEU A 16 1.53 -10.13 9.46
CA LEU A 16 1.36 -8.69 9.30
C LEU A 16 2.65 -8.01 8.84
N ALA A 17 3.80 -8.32 9.47
CA ALA A 17 5.09 -7.77 9.06
C ALA A 17 5.46 -8.13 7.61
N PHE A 18 5.09 -9.33 7.15
CA PHE A 18 5.26 -9.74 5.77
C PHE A 18 4.37 -8.92 4.82
N LEU A 19 3.10 -8.71 5.17
CA LEU A 19 2.19 -7.86 4.40
C LEU A 19 2.69 -6.41 4.33
N ASP A 20 3.17 -5.85 5.44
CA ASP A 20 3.72 -4.49 5.48
C ASP A 20 4.93 -4.37 4.54
N ARG A 21 5.80 -5.37 4.52
CA ARG A 21 6.94 -5.40 3.59
C ARG A 21 6.49 -5.52 2.13
N ALA A 22 5.45 -6.30 1.86
CA ALA A 22 4.89 -6.42 0.52
C ALA A 22 4.29 -5.08 0.05
N LEU A 23 3.54 -4.39 0.92
CA LEU A 23 2.99 -3.06 0.63
C LEU A 23 4.10 -2.05 0.31
N LEU A 24 5.17 -2.03 1.10
CA LEU A 24 6.33 -1.17 0.82
C LEU A 24 6.93 -1.43 -0.57
N ASN A 25 7.21 -2.70 -0.88
CA ASN A 25 7.80 -3.06 -2.18
C ASN A 25 6.88 -2.67 -3.35
N LEU A 26 5.56 -2.81 -3.20
CA LEU A 26 4.59 -2.39 -4.22
C LEU A 26 4.59 -0.88 -4.43
N MET A 27 4.70 -0.09 -3.36
CA MET A 27 4.80 1.37 -3.44
C MET A 27 6.11 1.83 -4.11
N GLU A 28 7.23 1.19 -3.77
CA GLU A 28 8.54 1.46 -4.41
C GLU A 28 8.51 1.15 -5.91
N GLU A 29 7.94 0.01 -6.29
CA GLU A 29 7.82 -0.40 -7.68
C GLU A 29 6.91 0.56 -8.47
N ARG A 30 5.77 0.97 -7.90
CA ARG A 30 4.90 1.98 -8.52
C ARG A 30 5.64 3.29 -8.77
N SER A 31 6.42 3.76 -7.79
CA SER A 31 7.22 4.99 -7.93
C SER A 31 8.26 4.85 -9.06
N ARG A 32 8.96 3.71 -9.13
CA ARG A 32 9.94 3.40 -10.17
C ARG A 32 9.30 3.43 -11.57
N LEU A 33 8.14 2.79 -11.73
CA LEU A 33 7.42 2.73 -13.01
C LEU A 33 6.90 4.12 -13.44
N LEU A 34 6.33 4.90 -12.52
CA LEU A 34 5.89 6.27 -12.81
C LEU A 34 7.05 7.17 -13.22
N SER A 35 8.21 7.02 -12.58
CA SER A 35 9.42 7.75 -12.95
C SER A 35 9.91 7.37 -14.35
N ALA A 36 9.80 6.09 -14.73
CA ALA A 36 10.21 5.61 -16.05
C ALA A 36 9.29 6.09 -17.19
N LEU A 37 8.01 6.34 -16.91
CA LEU A 37 7.05 6.80 -17.91
C LEU A 37 7.08 8.32 -18.16
N ASP A 38 7.82 9.09 -17.35
CA ASP A 38 7.85 10.57 -17.31
C ASP A 38 6.47 11.25 -17.36
N GLN A 39 5.45 10.56 -16.85
CA GLN A 39 4.06 11.03 -16.86
C GLN A 39 3.44 10.81 -15.48
N THR A 40 2.46 11.62 -15.16
CA THR A 40 1.58 11.40 -14.01
C THR A 40 0.42 10.53 -14.48
N LEU A 41 0.25 9.36 -13.87
CA LEU A 41 -0.94 8.55 -14.03
C LEU A 41 -1.72 8.59 -12.73
N ASP A 42 -2.96 9.07 -12.82
CA ASP A 42 -3.89 9.02 -11.71
C ASP A 42 -4.36 7.58 -11.50
N THR A 43 -4.51 7.21 -10.24
CA THR A 43 -5.13 5.93 -9.89
C THR A 43 -6.61 6.01 -10.22
N ASN A 44 -7.15 4.99 -10.92
CA ASN A 44 -8.59 4.86 -11.12
C ASN A 44 -9.25 4.36 -9.82
N LEU A 45 -9.41 5.26 -8.86
CA LEU A 45 -9.90 4.94 -7.51
C LEU A 45 -11.34 4.42 -7.55
N ASP A 46 -12.20 4.98 -8.40
CA ASP A 46 -13.61 4.56 -8.49
C ASP A 46 -13.75 3.08 -8.90
N ASP A 47 -12.97 2.62 -9.89
CA ASP A 47 -12.96 1.20 -10.28
C ASP A 47 -12.44 0.30 -9.16
N LEU A 48 -11.46 0.75 -8.37
CA LEU A 48 -10.94 0.00 -7.24
C LEU A 48 -11.95 -0.08 -6.09
N LEU A 49 -12.64 1.01 -5.77
CA LEU A 49 -13.69 1.06 -4.75
C LEU A 49 -14.86 0.16 -5.13
N MET A 50 -15.26 0.14 -6.41
CA MET A 50 -16.32 -0.76 -6.89
C MET A 50 -15.98 -2.25 -6.74
N ARG A 51 -14.69 -2.59 -6.73
CA ARG A 51 -14.19 -3.98 -6.63
C ARG A 51 -13.81 -4.39 -5.22
N ALA A 52 -13.74 -3.45 -4.28
CA ALA A 52 -13.41 -3.71 -2.89
C ALA A 52 -14.55 -4.52 -2.23
N ASN A 53 -14.23 -5.73 -1.77
CA ASN A 53 -15.19 -6.65 -1.16
C ASN A 53 -14.67 -7.28 0.15
N GLY A 54 -13.59 -6.73 0.71
CA GLY A 54 -12.97 -7.22 1.94
C GLY A 54 -13.29 -6.37 3.17
N ASP A 55 -12.68 -6.71 4.30
CA ASP A 55 -12.88 -6.05 5.60
C ASP A 55 -12.22 -4.66 5.72
N PHE A 56 -11.55 -4.19 4.67
CA PHE A 56 -10.91 -2.87 4.66
C PHE A 56 -11.92 -1.80 4.30
N ASP A 57 -12.00 -0.75 5.13
CA ASP A 57 -12.92 0.36 4.95
C ASP A 57 -12.70 1.05 3.58
N PRO A 58 -13.70 1.05 2.68
CA PRO A 58 -13.60 1.72 1.39
C PRO A 58 -13.35 3.22 1.50
N GLU A 59 -13.84 3.90 2.54
CA GLU A 59 -13.62 5.33 2.71
C GLU A 59 -12.14 5.64 2.98
N ALA A 60 -11.45 4.73 3.68
CA ALA A 60 -10.02 4.86 3.97
C ALA A 60 -9.14 4.67 2.72
N LEU A 61 -9.62 3.96 1.69
CA LEU A 61 -8.83 3.71 0.47
C LEU A 61 -8.50 5.02 -0.26
N GLY A 62 -9.40 6.00 -0.27
CA GLY A 62 -9.15 7.29 -0.91
C GLY A 62 -7.92 7.98 -0.33
N ALA A 63 -7.88 8.15 0.99
CA ALA A 63 -6.74 8.76 1.68
C ALA A 63 -5.43 7.96 1.49
N VAL A 64 -5.50 6.63 1.43
CA VAL A 64 -4.33 5.78 1.15
C VAL A 64 -3.77 6.04 -0.26
N PHE A 65 -4.63 6.07 -1.28
CA PHE A 65 -4.18 6.30 -2.66
C PHE A 65 -3.71 7.73 -2.91
N GLU A 66 -4.28 8.71 -2.22
CA GLU A 66 -3.74 10.08 -2.19
C GLU A 66 -2.32 10.11 -1.62
N ALA A 67 -2.08 9.45 -0.47
CA ALA A 67 -0.76 9.39 0.15
C ALA A 67 0.27 8.66 -0.74
N ILE A 68 -0.12 7.54 -1.38
CA ILE A 68 0.72 6.82 -2.34
C ILE A 68 1.10 7.72 -3.52
N SER A 69 0.13 8.47 -4.06
CA SER A 69 0.36 9.38 -5.18
C SER A 69 1.33 10.50 -4.79
N ALA A 70 1.14 11.11 -3.61
CA ALA A 70 2.06 12.11 -3.08
C ALA A 70 3.49 11.56 -2.90
N GLY A 71 3.64 10.34 -2.37
CA GLY A 71 4.93 9.67 -2.18
C GLY A 71 5.67 9.39 -3.50
N CYS A 72 4.95 9.02 -4.56
CA CYS A 72 5.52 8.78 -5.89
C CYS A 72 6.01 10.06 -6.59
N HIS A 73 5.47 11.23 -6.23
CA HIS A 73 5.86 12.51 -6.85
C HIS A 73 6.89 13.29 -6.02
N GLY A 74 6.99 13.02 -4.71
CA GLY A 74 7.92 13.70 -3.80
C GLY A 74 9.40 13.50 -4.15
N GLN A 75 9.77 12.36 -4.75
CA GLN A 75 11.16 12.04 -5.10
C GLN A 75 11.75 12.95 -6.19
N ARG A 76 10.92 13.59 -7.04
CA ARG A 76 11.42 14.57 -8.04
C ARG A 76 11.93 15.88 -7.43
N ARG A 77 11.59 16.18 -6.17
CA ARG A 77 11.95 17.44 -5.50
C ARG A 77 13.23 17.39 -4.65
N SER A 78 13.76 16.20 -4.35
CA SER A 78 14.93 16.05 -3.46
C SER A 78 16.28 15.95 -4.20
N ALA A 79 16.29 16.13 -5.53
CA ALA A 79 17.49 16.13 -6.37
C ALA A 79 17.96 17.55 -6.76
N ARG A 80 17.76 18.54 -5.87
CA ARG A 80 18.29 19.90 -6.01
C ARG A 80 19.21 20.25 -4.85
#